data_AF-J3AJX0-F1
#
_entry.id   AF-J3AJX0-F1
#
_cell.length_a   1.000
_cell.length_b   1.000
_cell.length_c   1.000
_cell.angle_alpha   90.00
_cell.angle_beta   90.00
_cell.angle_gamma   90.00
#
_symmetry.space_group_name_H-M   'P 1'
#
loop_
_entity.id
_entity.type
_entity.pdbx_description
1 polymer ?
#
loop_
_entity_poly.entity_id
_entity_poly.type
_entity_poly.pdbx_seq_one_letter_code
_entity_poly.pdbx_strand_id
1 'polypeptide(L)' 'KSGAPKLLHRCSLPLTGAGVVDLLITELGVFEINRGKTPVRLIELAPGVSVDEVKAKTEAAFEVGV' A
#
# COMPACT_ATOMS: atom_id res chain seq x y z
N LYS A 1 4.67 7.37 17.78
CA LYS A 1 4.22 7.09 16.40
C LYS A 1 5.39 7.41 15.46
N SER A 2 6.23 6.44 15.18
CA SER A 2 7.37 6.61 14.26
C SER A 2 6.79 6.66 12.85
N GLY A 3 6.89 7.78 12.14
CA GLY A 3 6.33 7.98 10.79
C GLY A 3 6.99 7.13 9.70
N ALA A 4 7.50 5.95 10.05
CA ALA A 4 8.11 5.02 9.13
C ALA A 4 7.01 4.38 8.25
N PRO A 5 7.22 4.32 6.93
CA PRO A 5 6.27 3.73 6.00
C PRO A 5 6.07 2.24 6.31
N LYS A 6 4.82 1.81 6.31
CA LYS A 6 4.43 0.42 6.65
C LYS A 6 4.32 -0.48 5.42
N LEU A 7 4.17 0.11 4.24
CA LEU A 7 4.09 -0.62 2.98
C LEU A 7 5.43 -0.51 2.25
N LEU A 8 6.28 -1.51 2.50
CA LEU A 8 7.65 -1.59 2.00
C LEU A 8 7.73 -2.43 0.72
N HIS A 9 8.80 -2.26 -0.06
CA HIS A 9 9.13 -3.14 -1.20
C HIS A 9 9.35 -4.60 -0.79
N ARG A 10 9.89 -4.82 0.41
CA ARG A 10 10.11 -6.14 1.00
C ARG A 10 9.87 -6.04 2.50
N CYS A 11 9.14 -7.00 3.05
CA CYS A 11 8.96 -7.08 4.50
C CYS A 11 10.33 -7.25 5.18
N SER A 12 10.62 -6.37 6.13
CA SER A 12 11.82 -6.43 6.98
C SER A 12 11.63 -7.36 8.19
N LEU A 13 10.39 -7.77 8.47
CA LEU A 13 10.02 -8.67 9.55
C LEU A 13 9.64 -10.05 8.99
N PRO A 14 9.70 -11.11 9.82
CA PRO A 14 9.26 -12.44 9.43
C PRO A 14 7.84 -12.42 8.86
N LEU A 15 7.67 -13.00 7.67
CA LEU A 15 6.38 -13.04 6.99
C LEU A 15 5.42 -13.94 7.76
N THR A 16 4.23 -13.42 8.08
CA THR A 16 3.11 -14.24 8.56
C THR A 16 2.47 -15.04 7.41
N GLY A 17 2.55 -14.53 6.18
CA GLY A 17 2.12 -15.21 4.96
C GLY A 17 2.63 -14.47 3.72
N ALA A 18 3.05 -15.20 2.69
CA ALA A 18 3.57 -14.62 1.45
C ALA A 18 2.48 -14.62 0.37
N GLY A 19 2.19 -13.45 -0.23
CA GLY A 19 1.24 -13.34 -1.34
C GLY A 19 -0.22 -13.68 -1.00
N VAL A 20 -0.60 -13.59 0.28
CA VAL A 20 -1.97 -13.95 0.74
C VAL A 20 -2.91 -12.75 0.89
N VAL A 21 -2.38 -11.52 0.76
CA VAL A 21 -3.17 -10.30 0.91
C VAL A 21 -3.79 -9.94 -0.43
N ASP A 22 -5.11 -9.81 -0.44
CA ASP A 22 -5.92 -9.37 -1.59
C ASP A 22 -6.20 -7.85 -1.54
N LEU A 23 -6.48 -7.32 -0.35
CA LEU A 23 -6.82 -5.91 -0.12
C LEU A 23 -6.08 -5.36 1.10
N LEU A 24 -5.51 -4.18 0.97
CA LEU A 24 -4.89 -3.42 2.05
C LEU A 24 -5.63 -2.11 2.25
N ILE A 25 -6.27 -1.97 3.41
CA ILE A 25 -6.98 -0.75 3.81
C ILE A 25 -6.11 0.00 4.81
N THR A 26 -5.87 1.28 4.55
CA THR A 26 -5.10 2.16 5.41
C THR A 26 -5.85 3.45 5.69
N GLU A 27 -5.32 4.28 6.60
CA GLU A 27 -5.82 5.64 6.83
C GLU A 27 -5.66 6.57 5.61
N LEU A 28 -4.84 6.17 4.62
CA LEU A 28 -4.55 6.97 3.42
C LEU A 28 -5.41 6.57 2.22
N GLY A 29 -5.88 5.32 2.17
CA GLY A 29 -6.60 4.77 1.03
C GLY A 29 -6.62 3.25 1.01
N VAL A 30 -7.23 2.72 -0.04
CA VAL A 30 -7.41 1.28 -0.28
C VAL A 30 -6.55 0.85 -1.45
N PHE A 31 -5.73 -0.17 -1.23
CA PHE A 31 -4.87 -0.78 -2.22
C PHE A 31 -5.30 -2.21 -2.50
N GLU A 32 -5.46 -2.54 -3.77
CA GLU A 32 -5.60 -3.90 -4.25
C GLU A 32 -4.20 -4.51 -4.45
N ILE A 33 -3.95 -5.62 -3.76
CA ILE A 33 -2.68 -6.36 -3.83
C ILE A 33 -3.00 -7.70 -4.49
N ASN A 34 -2.48 -7.93 -5.68
CA ASN A 34 -2.85 -9.12 -6.46
C ASN A 34 -1.97 -10.33 -6.06
N ARG A 35 -2.04 -10.77 -4.80
CA ARG A 35 -1.36 -11.96 -4.26
C ARG A 35 0.13 -12.05 -4.59
N GLY A 36 0.84 -10.93 -4.45
CA GLY A 36 2.27 -10.84 -4.76
C GLY A 36 2.61 -10.58 -6.22
N LYS A 37 1.61 -10.39 -7.09
CA LYS A 37 1.80 -9.83 -8.43
C LYS A 37 1.81 -8.31 -8.35
N THR A 38 2.78 -7.72 -9.03
CA THR A 38 2.85 -6.30 -9.31
C THR A 38 2.15 -6.01 -10.65
N PRO A 39 1.62 -4.79 -10.85
CA PRO A 39 1.62 -3.65 -9.92
C PRO A 39 0.54 -3.75 -8.83
N VAL A 40 0.81 -3.15 -7.66
CA VAL A 40 -0.21 -2.87 -6.63
C VAL A 40 -1.09 -1.73 -7.16
N ARG A 41 -2.40 -1.75 -6.93
CA ARG A 41 -3.30 -0.74 -7.46
C ARG A 41 -3.95 0.06 -6.34
N LEU A 42 -3.82 1.38 -6.36
CA LEU A 42 -4.59 2.28 -5.50
C LEU A 42 -5.99 2.42 -6.10
N ILE A 43 -6.98 1.85 -5.44
CA ILE A 43 -8.38 1.80 -5.93
C ILE A 43 -9.29 2.81 -5.22
N GLU A 44 -8.86 3.37 -4.09
CA GLU A 44 -9.60 4.40 -3.36
C GLU A 44 -8.66 5.28 -2.55
N LEU A 45 -8.96 6.58 -2.47
CA LEU A 45 -8.27 7.54 -1.60
C LEU A 45 -9.15 7.88 -0.42
N ALA A 46 -8.54 8.02 0.76
CA ALA A 46 -9.26 8.53 1.91
C ALA A 46 -9.70 10.00 1.70
N PRO A 47 -10.85 10.43 2.26
CA PRO A 47 -11.32 11.81 2.12
C PRO A 47 -10.27 12.84 2.57
N GLY A 48 -9.89 13.74 1.68
CA GLY A 48 -8.90 14.79 1.97
C GLY A 48 -7.44 14.34 1.83
N VAL A 49 -7.16 13.11 1.42
CA VAL A 49 -5.82 12.61 1.12
C VAL A 49 -5.55 12.71 -0.38
N SER A 50 -4.40 13.25 -0.75
CA SER A 50 -3.96 13.35 -2.15
C SER A 50 -3.10 12.15 -2.55
N VAL A 51 -3.06 11.84 -3.85
CA VAL A 51 -2.15 10.81 -4.40
C VAL A 51 -0.69 11.08 -4.01
N ASP A 52 -0.28 12.35 -3.99
CA ASP A 52 1.09 12.72 -3.63
C ASP A 52 1.39 12.44 -2.16
N GLU A 53 0.43 12.65 -1.25
CA GLU A 53 0.58 12.27 0.14
C GLU A 53 0.70 10.75 0.32
N VAL A 54 -0.10 9.99 -0.44
CA VAL A 54 0.00 8.53 -0.46
C VAL A 54 1.40 8.10 -0.93
N LYS A 55 1.90 8.66 -2.04
CA LYS A 55 3.25 8.38 -2.57
C LYS A 55 4.35 8.76 -1.58
N ALA A 56 4.21 9.88 -0.87
CA ALA A 56 5.19 10.31 0.12
C ALA A 56 5.25 9.39 1.35
N LYS A 57 4.14 8.74 1.70
CA LYS A 57 4.01 7.86 2.87
C LYS A 57 4.06 6.36 2.55
N THR A 58 4.20 6.00 1.28
CA THR A 58 4.17 4.62 0.80
C THR A 58 5.43 4.36 -0.03
N GLU A 59 6.28 3.45 0.44
CA GLU A 59 7.52 3.09 -0.29
C GLU A 59 7.28 2.09 -1.42
N ALA A 60 6.19 1.32 -1.37
CA ALA A 60 5.85 0.37 -2.41
C ALA A 60 5.45 1.07 -3.71
N ALA A 61 5.88 0.53 -4.86
CA ALA A 61 5.40 0.99 -6.15
C ALA A 61 3.93 0.55 -6.37
N PHE A 62 3.07 1.53 -6.70
CA PHE A 62 1.67 1.29 -7.02
C PHE A 62 1.23 2.14 -8.22
N GLU A 63 0.21 1.64 -8.92
CA GLU A 63 -0.49 2.36 -9.98
C GLU A 63 -1.75 3.03 -9.42
N VAL A 64 -2.05 4.23 -9.92
CA VAL A 64 -3.26 4.97 -9.57
C VAL A 64 -4.39 4.45 -10.45
N GLY A 65 -5.35 3.77 -9.85
CA GLY A 65 -6.52 3.21 -10.52
C GLY A 65 -7.82 3.99 -10.32
N VAL A 66 -7.75 5.10 -9.55
CA VAL A 66 -8.83 6.06 -9.27
C VAL A 66 -8.91 7.16 -10.32
#